data_AF-A0AA89X6F4-F1
#
_entry.id   AF-A0AA89X6F4-F1
#
_cell.length_a   1.000
_cell.length_b   1.000
_cell.length_c   1.000
_cell.angle_alpha   90.00
_cell.angle_beta   90.00
_cell.angle_gamma   90.00
#
_symmetry.space_group_name_H-M   'P 1'
#
loop_
_entity.id
_entity.type
_entity.pdbx_description
1 polymer ?
#
loop_
_entity_poly.entity_id
_entity_poly.type
_entity_poly.pdbx_seq_one_letter_code
_entity_poly.pdbx_strand_id
1 'polypeptide(L)' 'MTNAKLFVIDYTLHGQPKSFIIRLEKLDNAEAWHWASCDAGVGRIGRFAREQVKKTSQPQAEKFGIENVQWRRSDARPTA' A
#
# COMPACT_ATOMS: atom_id res chain seq x y z
N MET A 1 -20.73 -8.13 -11.33
CA MET A 1 -20.53 -8.56 -9.94
C MET A 1 -19.12 -8.16 -9.52
N THR A 2 -18.98 -7.22 -8.59
CA THR A 2 -17.66 -6.69 -8.20
C THR A 2 -17.01 -7.67 -7.22
N ASN A 3 -16.03 -8.46 -7.67
CA ASN A 3 -15.28 -9.44 -6.86
C ASN A 3 -14.21 -8.74 -5.99
N ALA A 4 -14.59 -7.62 -5.39
CA ALA A 4 -13.68 -6.78 -4.64
C ALA A 4 -13.59 -7.32 -3.21
N LYS A 5 -12.41 -7.84 -2.88
CA LYS A 5 -12.00 -8.38 -1.60
C LYS A 5 -11.42 -7.27 -0.71
N LEU A 6 -11.47 -7.50 0.59
CA LEU A 6 -10.86 -6.62 1.57
C LEU A 6 -9.46 -7.13 1.90
N PHE A 7 -8.49 -6.25 1.84
CA PHE A 7 -7.11 -6.51 2.22
C PHE A 7 -6.70 -5.56 3.32
N VAL A 8 -5.92 -6.05 4.27
CA VAL A 8 -5.25 -5.25 5.29
C VAL A 8 -3.81 -5.07 4.85
N ILE A 9 -3.34 -3.83 4.81
CA ILE A 9 -1.94 -3.49 4.57
C ILE A 9 -1.38 -2.95 5.88
N ASP A 10 -0.31 -3.58 6.35
CA ASP A 10 0.43 -3.22 7.55
C ASP A 10 1.82 -2.72 7.12
N TYR A 11 2.26 -1.58 7.60
CA TYR A 11 3.56 -1.01 7.24
C TYR A 11 4.08 -0.10 8.35
N THR A 12 5.37 0.24 8.31
CA THR A 12 5.98 1.20 9.23
C THR A 12 6.25 2.51 8.48
N LEU A 13 5.90 3.65 9.07
CA LEU A 13 6.22 4.98 8.55
C LEU A 13 7.05 5.75 9.58
N HIS A 14 8.31 6.04 9.29
CA HIS A 14 9.23 6.72 10.20
C HIS A 14 9.28 6.07 11.61
N GLY A 15 9.32 4.74 11.66
CA GLY A 15 9.30 3.97 12.91
C GLY A 15 7.92 3.82 13.56
N GLN A 16 6.86 4.42 13.01
CA GLN A 16 5.49 4.25 13.51
C GLN A 16 4.74 3.15 12.74
N PRO A 17 4.27 2.08 13.39
CA PRO A 17 3.45 1.08 12.73
C PRO A 17 2.10 1.68 12.35
N LYS A 18 1.71 1.49 11.10
CA LYS A 18 0.44 1.88 10.52
C LYS A 18 -0.21 0.70 9.84
N SER A 19 -1.53 0.69 9.84
CA SER A 19 -2.30 -0.29 9.08
C SER A 19 -3.60 0.30 8.59
N PHE A 20 -4.03 -0.15 7.41
CA PHE A 20 -5.29 0.28 6.82
C PHE A 20 -5.92 -0.86 6.01
N ILE A 21 -7.21 -0.72 5.74
CA ILE A 21 -7.99 -1.68 4.97
C ILE A 21 -8.29 -1.08 3.61
N ILE A 22 -8.02 -1.84 2.55
CA ILE A 22 -8.32 -1.45 1.18
C ILE A 22 -9.19 -2.50 0.49
N ARG A 23 -10.07 -2.04 -0.40
CA ARG A 23 -10.95 -2.88 -1.19
C ARG A 23 -10.42 -3.00 -2.62
N LEU A 24 -9.97 -4.19 -3.02
CA LEU A 24 -9.40 -4.48 -4.34
C LEU A 24 -9.83 -5.88 -4.82
N GLU A 25 -9.74 -6.16 -6.11
CA GLU A 25 -10.03 -7.51 -6.62
C GLU A 25 -8.86 -8.48 -6.34
N LYS A 26 -7.64 -7.97 -6.44
CA LYS A 26 -6.39 -8.65 -6.11
C LYS A 26 -5.43 -7.64 -5.48
N LEU A 27 -4.51 -8.12 -4.67
CA LEU A 27 -3.44 -7.32 -4.09
C LEU A 27 -2.14 -8.11 -4.24
N ASP A 28 -1.21 -7.57 -5.02
CA ASP A 28 0.15 -8.08 -5.14
C ASP A 28 1.13 -7.24 -4.27
N ASN A 29 2.33 -7.76 -4.02
CA ASN A 29 3.34 -7.04 -3.23
C ASN A 29 3.61 -5.62 -3.79
N ALA A 30 3.74 -5.49 -5.11
CA ALA A 30 3.94 -4.19 -5.76
C ALA A 30 2.76 -3.22 -5.53
N GLU A 31 1.52 -3.74 -5.48
CA GLU A 31 0.34 -2.93 -5.17
C GLU A 31 0.33 -2.52 -3.70
N ALA A 32 0.71 -3.41 -2.78
CA ALA A 32 0.79 -3.09 -1.36
C ALA A 32 1.77 -1.94 -1.08
N TRP A 33 2.96 -1.98 -1.70
CA TRP A 33 3.94 -0.89 -1.60
C TRP A 33 3.42 0.42 -2.20
N HIS A 34 2.70 0.34 -3.32
CA HIS A 34 2.07 1.52 -3.93
C HIS A 34 1.03 2.16 -3.01
N TRP A 35 0.11 1.36 -2.45
CA TRP A 35 -0.94 1.85 -1.56
C TRP A 35 -0.39 2.36 -0.22
N ALA A 36 0.61 1.68 0.36
CA ALA A 36 1.32 2.19 1.54
C ALA A 36 2.00 3.54 1.27
N SER A 37 2.58 3.70 0.07
CA SER A 37 3.16 4.99 -0.36
C SER A 37 2.10 6.08 -0.54
N CYS A 38 0.94 5.73 -1.08
CA CYS A 38 -0.19 6.65 -1.18
C CYS A 38 -0.74 7.07 0.19
N ASP A 39 -0.92 6.14 1.13
CA ASP A 39 -1.42 6.45 2.49
C ASP A 39 -0.43 7.29 3.29
N ALA A 40 0.87 6.99 3.19
CA ALA A 40 1.92 7.76 3.83
C ALA A 40 2.09 9.19 3.27
N GLY A 41 1.36 9.58 2.23
CA GLY A 41 1.43 10.93 1.65
C GLY A 41 2.74 11.26 0.93
N VAL A 42 3.59 10.25 0.73
CA VAL A 42 4.88 10.35 0.01
C VAL A 42 4.77 9.88 -1.44
N GLY A 43 3.63 9.28 -1.81
CA GLY A 43 3.17 9.27 -3.18
C GLY A 43 3.11 10.70 -3.69
N ARG A 44 4.10 11.08 -4.52
CA ARG A 44 4.24 12.41 -5.09
C ARG A 44 2.95 12.76 -5.83
N ILE A 45 2.08 13.55 -5.20
CA ILE A 45 0.91 14.13 -5.85
C ILE A 45 1.47 15.08 -6.90
N GLY A 46 1.41 14.67 -8.16
CA GLY A 46 1.80 15.52 -9.28
C GLY A 46 0.99 16.80 -9.19
N ARG A 47 1.64 17.92 -8.84
CA ARG A 47 1.03 19.26 -8.85
C ARG A 47 0.45 19.62 -10.22
N PHE A 48 0.80 18.88 -11.27
CA PHE A 48 0.37 19.08 -12.65
C PHE A 48 -0.03 17.75 -13.29
N ALA A 49 -1.19 17.73 -13.95
CA ALA A 49 -1.82 16.59 -14.63
C ALA A 49 -1.01 15.95 -15.79
N ARG A 50 0.27 16.32 -15.98
CA ARG A 50 1.13 15.89 -17.10
C ARG A 50 2.37 15.11 -16.70
N GLU A 51 2.68 14.99 -15.41
CA GLU A 51 3.86 14.26 -14.97
C GLU A 51 3.48 12.80 -14.71
N GLN A 52 3.96 11.87 -15.54
CA GLN A 52 3.81 10.44 -15.32
C GLN A 52 4.63 10.03 -14.08
N VAL A 53 4.03 10.20 -12.89
CA VAL A 53 4.66 9.79 -11.63
C VAL A 53 4.78 8.28 -11.66
N LYS A 54 6.00 7.78 -11.85
CA LYS A 54 6.31 6.35 -11.81
C LYS A 54 5.80 5.78 -10.49
N LYS A 55 5.09 4.66 -10.56
CA LYS A 55 4.64 3.90 -9.38
C LYS A 55 5.82 3.75 -8.41
N THR A 56 5.63 4.18 -7.16
CA THR A 56 6.67 4.12 -6.13
C THR A 56 7.12 2.67 -5.94
N SER A 57 8.34 2.36 -6.35
CA SER A 57 8.97 1.07 -6.05
C SER A 57 9.42 1.03 -4.59
N GLN A 58 9.55 -0.17 -4.01
CA GLN A 58 10.08 -0.40 -2.66
C GLN A 58 11.30 0.48 -2.30
N PRO A 59 12.39 0.56 -3.09
CA PRO A 59 13.56 1.37 -2.73
C PRO A 59 13.31 2.88 -2.74
N GLN A 60 12.23 3.37 -3.35
CA GLN A 60 11.80 4.76 -3.19
C GLN A 60 10.99 4.94 -1.91
N ALA A 61 10.07 4.02 -1.61
CA ALA A 61 9.26 4.06 -0.40
C ALA A 61 10.13 4.02 0.87
N GLU A 62 11.17 3.19 0.88
CA GLU A 62 12.16 3.12 1.98
C GLU A 62 12.90 4.44 2.20
N LYS A 63 13.23 5.18 1.13
CA LYS A 63 13.84 6.52 1.25
C LYS A 63 12.92 7.54 1.93
N PHE A 64 11.62 7.30 1.86
CA PHE A 64 10.61 8.11 2.53
C PHE A 64 10.28 7.58 3.94
N GLY A 65 10.98 6.54 4.42
CA GLY A 65 10.75 5.94 5.73
C GLY A 65 9.57 4.97 5.78
N ILE A 66 9.09 4.48 4.63
CA ILE A 66 8.14 3.38 4.57
C ILE A 66 8.91 2.06 4.59
N GLU A 67 8.63 1.23 5.59
CA GLU A 67 9.32 -0.03 5.82
C GLU A 67 8.32 -1.14 6.16
N ASN A 68 8.78 -2.39 6.14
CA ASN A 68 8.02 -3.55 6.60
C ASN A 68 6.60 -3.68 6.02
N VAL A 69 6.39 -3.27 4.76
CA VAL A 69 5.09 -3.39 4.10
C VAL A 69 4.72 -4.86 3.97
N GLN A 70 3.65 -5.22 4.64
CA GLN A 70 3.03 -6.53 4.64
C GLN A 70 1.56 -6.36 4.30
N TRP A 71 0.98 -7.40 3.71
CA TRP A 71 -0.43 -7.38 3.38
C TRP A 71 -1.04 -8.74 3.58
N ARG A 72 -2.33 -8.75 3.91
CA ARG A 72 -3.10 -9.96 4.12
C ARG A 72 -4.54 -9.75 3.69
N ARG A 73 -5.16 -10.84 3.25
CA ARG A 73 -6.59 -10.85 2.95
C ARG A 73 -7.38 -10.80 4.25
N SER A 74 -8.30 -9.85 4.36
CA SER A 74 -9.22 -9.78 5.50
C SER A 74 -10.20 -10.95 5.52
N ASP A 75 -10.40 -11.62 4.39
CA ASP A 75 -11.20 -12.84 4.27
C ASP A 75 -10.44 -14.12 4.65
N ALA A 76 -9.15 -14.04 4.97
CA ALA A 76 -8.40 -15.15 5.55
C ALA A 76 -8.89 -15.41 6.97
N ARG A 77 -10.03 -16.11 7.08
CA ARG A 77 -10.52 -16.67 8.33
C ARG A 77 -9.38 -17.54 8.89
N PRO A 78 -8.93 -17.34 10.15
CA PRO A 78 -8.06 -18.33 10.77
C PRO A 78 -8.87 -19.63 10.84
N THR A 79 -8.49 -20.61 10.03
CA THR A 79 -8.96 -21.99 10.21
C THR A 79 -8.51 -22.42 11.58
N ALA A 80 -9.47 -22.49 12.50
CA ALA A 80 -9.33 -23.09 13.81
C ALA A 80 -9.12 -24.60 13.69
#